data_AF-A0A845FQH8-F1
#
_entry.id   AF-A0A845FQH8-F1
#
_cell.length_a   1.000
_cell.length_b   1.000
_cell.length_c   1.000
_cell.angle_alpha   90.00
_cell.angle_beta   90.00
_cell.angle_gamma   90.00
#
_symmetry.space_group_name_H-M   'P 1'
#
loop_
_entity.id
_entity.type
_entity.pdbx_description
1 polymer ?
#
loop_
_entity_poly.entity_id
_entity_poly.type
_entity_poly.pdbx_seq_one_letter_code
_entity_poly.pdbx_strand_id
1 'polypeptide(L)' 'MSIDSLLQDLQSPSRPAGTTNYCNLQLPIEDAARLAALAALYPQHDQDTILGLLLSHGLQQMEQLTRQQPN' A
#
# COMPACT_ATOMS: atom_id res chain seq x y z
N MET A 1 -7.57 13.20 -10.64
CA MET A 1 -6.40 12.72 -9.89
C MET A 1 -5.97 11.40 -10.53
N SER A 2 -4.77 11.33 -11.06
CA SER A 2 -4.28 10.15 -11.79
C SER A 2 -3.63 9.15 -10.84
N ILE A 3 -3.82 7.85 -11.11
CA ILE A 3 -3.27 6.76 -10.30
C ILE A 3 -1.74 6.85 -10.25
N ASP A 4 -1.09 7.28 -11.34
CA ASP A 4 0.35 7.54 -11.41
C ASP A 4 0.83 8.54 -10.35
N SER A 5 0.04 9.58 -10.07
CA SER A 5 0.38 10.55 -9.02
C SER A 5 0.28 9.97 -7.61
N LEU A 6 -0.67 9.06 -7.37
CA LEU A 6 -0.78 8.36 -6.09
C LEU A 6 0.37 7.38 -5.88
N LEU A 7 0.78 6.69 -6.94
CA LEU A 7 1.88 5.73 -6.89
C LEU A 7 3.21 6.44 -6.63
N GLN A 8 3.40 7.63 -7.22
CA GLN A 8 4.58 8.46 -7.01
C GLN A 8 4.62 9.12 -5.62
N ASP A 9 3.46 9.45 -5.06
CA ASP A 9 3.33 9.95 -3.68
C ASP A 9 3.65 8.85 -2.65
N LEU A 10 3.15 7.63 -2.87
CA LEU A 10 3.41 6.48 -1.99
C LEU A 10 4.86 5.98 -2.06
N GLN A 11 5.53 6.11 -3.20
CA GLN A 11 6.94 5.72 -3.38
C GLN A 11 7.93 6.78 -2.93
N SER A 12 7.48 8.02 -2.69
CA SER A 12 8.35 9.08 -2.21
C SER A 12 8.58 8.91 -0.71
N PRO A 13 9.84 8.76 -0.23
CA PRO A 13 10.13 8.81 1.19
C PRO A 13 9.89 10.26 1.65
N SER A 14 8.66 10.54 2.09
CA SER A 14 8.22 11.90 2.36
C SER A 14 9.06 12.53 3.46
N ARG A 15 9.80 13.57 3.04
CA ARG A 15 10.52 14.54 3.85
C ARG A 15 9.59 15.08 4.95
N PRO A 16 10.08 15.40 6.17
CA PRO A 16 9.23 15.56 7.35
C PRO A 16 8.44 16.87 7.26
N ALA A 17 7.26 16.82 6.64
CA ALA A 17 6.21 17.80 6.81
C ALA A 17 5.25 17.20 7.84
N GLY A 18 5.21 17.80 9.03
CA GLY A 18 4.49 17.31 10.22
C GLY A 18 2.98 17.32 10.07
N THR A 19 2.46 16.43 9.22
CA THR A 19 1.08 15.94 9.25
C THR A 19 1.15 14.45 8.90
N THR A 20 1.47 13.60 9.87
CA THR A 20 1.19 12.17 9.76
C THR A 20 -0.32 12.02 9.58
N ASN A 21 -0.78 11.91 8.33
CA ASN A 21 -2.17 11.59 8.04
C ASN A 21 -2.38 10.14 8.47
N TYR A 22 -2.78 9.96 9.72
CA TYR A 22 -3.14 8.66 10.25
C TYR A 22 -4.43 8.20 9.57
N CYS A 23 -4.28 7.35 8.56
CA CYS A 23 -5.39 6.65 7.94
C CYS A 23 -5.73 5.43 8.78
N ASN A 24 -6.87 5.44 9.46
CA ASN A 24 -7.33 4.28 10.22
C ASN A 24 -7.99 3.28 9.26
N LEU A 25 -7.27 2.22 8.92
CA LEU A 25 -7.70 1.21 7.95
C LEU A 25 -8.30 0.02 8.70
N GLN A 26 -9.60 -0.18 8.57
CA GLN A 26 -10.27 -1.36 9.12
C GLN A 26 -10.04 -2.53 8.18
N LEU A 27 -9.14 -3.43 8.59
CA LEU A 27 -8.86 -4.68 7.89
C LEU A 27 -9.77 -5.79 8.41
N PRO A 28 -10.26 -6.70 7.55
CA PRO A 28 -10.84 -7.96 7.98
C PRO A 28 -9.88 -8.72 8.89
N ILE A 29 -10.41 -9.50 9.84
CA ILE A 29 -9.62 -10.25 10.83
C ILE A 29 -8.56 -11.12 10.15
N GLU A 30 -8.93 -11.77 9.05
CA GLU A 30 -8.02 -12.63 8.30
C GLU A 30 -6.86 -11.86 7.67
N ASP A 31 -7.14 -10.73 7.01
CA ASP A 31 -6.10 -9.89 6.40
C ASP A 31 -5.19 -9.25 7.44
N ALA A 32 -5.74 -8.84 8.59
CA ALA A 32 -4.96 -8.35 9.71
C ALA A 32 -3.99 -9.42 10.26
N ALA A 33 -4.46 -10.67 10.37
CA ALA A 33 -3.63 -11.80 10.79
C ALA A 33 -2.54 -12.12 9.76
N ARG A 34 -2.86 -12.07 8.47
CA ARG A 34 -1.90 -12.28 7.38
C ARG A 34 -0.82 -11.20 7.37
N LEU A 35 -1.21 -9.96 7.60
CA LEU A 35 -0.27 -8.83 7.65
C LEU A 35 0.64 -8.92 8.88
N ALA A 36 0.10 -9.29 10.05
CA ALA A 36 0.89 -9.55 11.25
C ALA A 36 1.88 -10.71 11.07
N ALA A 37 1.45 -11.80 10.40
CA ALA A 37 2.33 -12.91 10.06
C ALA A 37 3.43 -12.47 9.08
N LEU A 38 3.12 -11.62 8.10
CA LEU A 38 4.10 -11.08 7.18
C LEU A 38 5.15 -10.22 7.90
N ALA A 39 4.72 -9.34 8.82
CA ALA A 39 5.61 -8.54 9.63
C ALA A 39 6.54 -9.41 10.51
N ALA A 40 6.02 -10.52 11.04
CA ALA A 40 6.82 -11.48 11.80
C ALA A 40 7.87 -12.21 10.93
N LEU A 41 7.56 -12.48 9.66
CA LEU A 41 8.48 -13.12 8.71
C LEU A 41 9.56 -12.17 8.18
N TYR A 42 9.26 -10.87 8.11
CA TYR A 42 10.17 -9.83 7.62
C TYR A 42 10.45 -8.77 8.70
N PRO A 43 11.16 -9.13 9.77
CA PRO A 43 11.39 -8.22 10.92
C PRO A 43 12.25 -7.00 10.59
N GLN A 44 12.88 -6.97 9.41
CA GLN A 44 13.68 -5.84 8.93
C GLN A 44 12.82 -4.75 8.26
N HIS A 45 11.55 -5.05 7.95
CA HIS A 45 10.62 -4.10 7.34
C HIS A 45 9.54 -3.71 8.33
N ASP A 46 9.28 -2.40 8.40
CA ASP A 46 8.19 -1.87 9.21
C ASP A 46 6.83 -2.30 8.61
N GLN A 47 5.82 -2.45 9.47
CA GLN A 47 4.47 -2.84 9.06
C GLN A 47 3.90 -1.88 8.01
N ASP A 48 4.19 -0.58 8.13
CA ASP A 48 3.80 0.45 7.14
C ASP A 48 4.49 0.23 5.79
N THR A 49 5.74 -0.23 5.78
CA THR A 49 6.47 -0.52 4.53
C THR A 49 5.85 -1.71 3.81
N ILE A 50 5.51 -2.76 4.56
CA ILE A 50 4.84 -3.95 4.02
C ILE A 50 3.47 -3.58 3.44
N LEU A 51 2.69 -2.78 4.18
CA LEU A 51 1.38 -2.32 3.73
C LEU A 51 1.50 -1.46 2.45
N GLY A 52 2.47 -0.55 2.40
CA GLY A 52 2.73 0.28 1.22
C GLY A 52 3.10 -0.53 -0.02
N LEU A 53 3.90 -1.59 0.13
CA LEU A 53 4.23 -2.51 -0.96
C LEU A 53 3.01 -3.29 -1.46
N LEU A 54 2.19 -3.80 -0.54
CA LEU A 54 0.96 -4.53 -0.88
C LEU A 54 -0.03 -3.62 -1.63
N LEU A 55 -0.21 -2.39 -1.16
CA LEU A 55 -1.06 -1.40 -1.82
C LEU A 55 -0.53 -1.04 -3.21
N SER A 56 0.77 -0.81 -3.33
CA SER A 56 1.41 -0.51 -4.62
C SER A 56 1.19 -1.63 -5.63
N HIS A 57 1.40 -2.89 -5.22
CA HIS A 57 1.17 -4.05 -6.06
C HIS A 57 -0.31 -4.18 -6.46
N GLY A 58 -1.23 -4.02 -5.50
CA GLY A 58 -2.68 -4.07 -5.76
C GLY A 58 -3.14 -3.00 -6.75
N LEU A 59 -2.64 -1.77 -6.61
CA LEU A 59 -2.92 -0.67 -7.54
C LEU A 59 -2.41 -0.96 -8.95
N GLN A 60 -1.18 -1.48 -9.08
CA GLN A 60 -0.62 -1.89 -10.38
C GLN A 60 -1.46 -2.99 -11.03
N GLN A 61 -1.94 -3.97 -10.26
CA GLN A 61 -2.82 -5.01 -10.78
C GLN A 61 -4.17 -4.45 -11.23
N MET A 62 -4.77 -3.54 -10.47
CA MET A 62 -6.01 -2.87 -10.87
C MET A 62 -5.82 -2.03 -12.15
N GLU A 63 -4.70 -1.33 -12.26
CA GLU A 63 -4.33 -0.56 -13.46
C GLU A 63 -4.17 -1.48 -14.68
N GLN A 64 -3.56 -2.65 -14.51
CA GLN A 64 -3.47 -3.65 -15.57
C GLN A 64 -4.85 -4.17 -15.98
N LEU A 65 -5.72 -4.49 -15.01
CA LEU A 65 -7.08 -4.96 -15.28
C LEU A 65 -7.93 -3.91 -16.01
N THR A 66 -7.82 -2.64 -15.59
CA THR A 66 -8.53 -1.53 -16.24
C THR A 66 -8.01 -1.24 -17.64
N ARG A 67 -6.71 -1.45 -17.93
CA ARG A 67 -6.18 -1.40 -19.30
C ARG A 67 -6.49 -2.64 -20.14
N GLN A 68 -6.77 -3.77 -19.51
CA GLN A 68 -7.15 -5.03 -20.15
C GLN A 68 -8.65 -5.21 -20.35
N GLN A 69 -9.49 -4.21 -20.07
CA GLN A 69 -10.84 -4.13 -20.62
C GLN A 69 -10.78 -3.45 -22.00
N PRO A 70 -10.67 -4.20 -23.12
CA PRO A 70 -11.07 -3.66 -24.40
C PRO A 70 -12.59 -3.44 -24.34
N ASN A 71 -13.01 -2.26 -24.78
CA ASN A 71 -14.38 -2.04 -25.21
C ASN A 71 -14.59 -2.70 -26.57
#